data_AF-A0A101FVJ6-F1
#
_entry.id   AF-A0A101FVJ6-F1
#
_cell.length_a   1.000
_cell.length_b   1.000
_cell.length_c   1.000
_cell.angle_alpha   90.00
_cell.angle_beta   90.00
_cell.angle_gamma   90.00
#
_symmetry.space_group_name_H-M   'P 1'
#
loop_
_entity.id
_entity.type
_entity.pdbx_description
1 polymer ?
#
loop_
_entity_poly.entity_id
_entity_poly.type
_entity_poly.pdbx_seq_one_letter_code
_entity_poly.pdbx_strand_id
1 'polypeptide(L)'
;MVSINGRLGKSKGSPTSGEKFEQEFYMTVGEVASTLRSLADEIEGRGRVEASSEGWTLGVSPAEPMKLEVQYKHDPARRELEFQLKLKENP
;
A
#
# COMPACT_ATOMS: atom_id res chain seq x y z
N MET A 1 -9.31 -6.94 -6.93
CA MET A 1 -8.27 -5.93 -7.11
C MET A 1 -8.55 -4.75 -6.18
N VAL A 2 -7.52 -4.19 -5.56
CA VAL A 2 -7.59 -2.99 -4.72
C VAL A 2 -7.60 -1.73 -5.59
N SER A 3 -8.69 -0.97 -5.57
CA SER A 3 -8.75 0.35 -6.21
C SER A 3 -8.31 1.44 -5.23
N ILE A 4 -7.24 2.15 -5.54
CA ILE A 4 -6.72 3.25 -4.71
C ILE A 4 -7.30 4.56 -5.22
N ASN A 5 -8.31 5.06 -4.48
CA ASN A 5 -8.98 6.32 -4.79
C ASN A 5 -8.45 7.41 -3.86
N GLY A 6 -7.74 8.39 -4.41
CA GLY A 6 -7.19 9.50 -3.64
C GLY A 6 -6.47 10.51 -4.52
N ARG A 7 -6.24 11.71 -4.00
CA ARG A 7 -5.48 12.73 -4.71
C ARG A 7 -4.00 12.36 -4.70
N LEU A 8 -3.38 12.31 -5.88
CA LEU A 8 -1.96 12.02 -6.03
C LEU A 8 -1.09 13.02 -5.26
N GLY A 9 -0.15 12.48 -4.49
CA GLY A 9 0.94 13.22 -3.84
C GLY A 9 2.26 13.04 -4.60
N LYS A 10 3.38 13.06 -3.88
CA LYS A 10 4.71 12.87 -4.49
C LYS A 10 4.83 11.48 -5.08
N SER A 11 5.54 11.39 -6.20
CA SER A 11 5.93 10.13 -6.84
C SER A 11 7.44 10.03 -6.96
N LYS A 12 7.96 8.79 -6.93
CA LYS A 12 9.37 8.48 -7.23
C LYS A 12 9.45 7.19 -8.04
N GLY A 13 10.34 7.17 -9.02
CA GLY A 13 10.51 6.02 -9.92
C GLY A 13 9.37 5.90 -10.94
N SER A 14 9.29 4.76 -11.61
CA SER A 14 8.26 4.44 -12.59
C SER A 14 7.69 3.04 -12.32
N PRO A 15 6.37 2.83 -12.47
CA PRO A 15 5.77 1.50 -12.31
C PRO A 15 6.24 0.50 -13.37
N THR A 16 6.92 0.96 -14.44
CA THR A 16 7.38 0.13 -15.57
C THR A 16 8.90 0.00 -15.68
N SER A 17 9.69 0.73 -14.87
CA SER A 17 11.16 0.74 -15.03
C SER A 17 11.86 -0.47 -14.43
N GLY A 18 11.17 -1.31 -13.65
CA GLY A 18 11.76 -2.41 -12.89
C GLY A 18 12.53 -1.97 -11.64
N GLU A 19 12.61 -0.66 -11.38
CA GLU A 19 13.16 -0.07 -10.16
C GLU A 19 12.07 0.15 -9.10
N LYS A 20 12.46 0.63 -7.91
CA LYS A 20 11.51 0.97 -6.85
C LYS A 20 10.58 2.10 -7.32
N PHE A 21 9.27 1.85 -7.23
CA PHE A 21 8.23 2.83 -7.45
C PHE A 21 7.53 3.18 -6.13
N GLU A 22 7.31 4.47 -5.90
CA GLU A 22 6.58 5.01 -4.74
C GLU A 22 5.59 6.07 -5.23
N GLN A 23 4.35 6.03 -4.71
CA GLN A 23 3.32 7.04 -4.96
C GLN A 23 2.56 7.33 -3.66
N GLU A 24 2.59 8.58 -3.23
CA GLU A 24 1.77 9.06 -2.11
C GLU A 24 0.33 9.30 -2.57
N PHE A 25 -0.64 9.07 -1.68
CA PHE A 25 -2.05 9.38 -1.89
C PHE A 25 -2.60 10.16 -0.69
N TYR A 26 -3.22 11.29 -0.96
CA TYR A 26 -4.01 12.03 0.02
C TYR A 26 -5.46 11.59 -0.09
N MET A 27 -5.97 10.94 0.95
CA MET A 27 -7.26 10.26 0.95
C MET A 27 -8.12 10.74 2.13
N THR A 28 -9.42 10.73 1.95
CA THR A 28 -10.40 10.85 3.03
C THR A 28 -10.39 9.58 3.90
N VAL A 29 -10.98 9.67 5.10
CA VAL A 29 -11.11 8.51 6.01
C VAL A 29 -11.87 7.35 5.34
N GLY A 30 -12.92 7.66 4.57
CA GLY A 30 -13.72 6.65 3.88
C GLY A 30 -12.93 5.93 2.79
N GLU A 31 -12.13 6.66 2.02
CA GLU A 31 -11.29 6.09 0.96
C GLU A 31 -10.21 5.18 1.54
N VAL A 32 -9.50 5.61 2.60
CA VAL A 32 -8.50 4.76 3.28
C VAL A 32 -9.14 3.46 3.79
N ALA A 33 -10.27 3.57 4.49
CA ALA A 33 -10.96 2.40 5.03
C ALA A 33 -11.41 1.43 3.92
N SER A 34 -11.90 1.96 2.79
CA SER A 34 -12.29 1.15 1.63
C SER A 34 -11.09 0.43 1.01
N THR A 35 -9.96 1.12 0.84
CA THR A 35 -8.72 0.53 0.31
C THR A 35 -8.20 -0.58 1.22
N LEU A 36 -8.18 -0.36 2.54
CA LEU A 36 -7.71 -1.37 3.49
C LEU A 36 -8.60 -2.61 3.53
N ARG A 37 -9.93 -2.46 3.47
CA ARG A 37 -10.85 -3.61 3.39
C ARG A 37 -10.63 -4.40 2.11
N SER A 38 -10.55 -3.70 0.98
CA SER A 38 -10.30 -4.35 -0.32
C SER A 38 -8.95 -5.07 -0.34
N LEU A 39 -7.92 -4.51 0.29
CA LEU A 39 -6.62 -5.16 0.43
C LEU A 39 -6.70 -6.42 1.30
N ALA A 40 -7.44 -6.38 2.40
CA ALA A 40 -7.68 -7.54 3.24
C ALA A 40 -8.38 -8.66 2.44
N ASP A 41 -9.47 -8.33 1.72
CA ASP A 41 -10.22 -9.28 0.90
C ASP A 41 -9.31 -9.97 -0.14
N GLU A 42 -8.44 -9.20 -0.81
CA GLU A 42 -7.50 -9.75 -1.81
C GLU A 42 -6.43 -10.66 -1.20
N ILE A 43 -5.91 -10.31 -0.03
CA ILE A 43 -4.95 -11.15 0.70
C ILE A 43 -5.60 -12.47 1.14
N GLU A 44 -6.82 -12.40 1.68
CA GLU A 44 -7.60 -13.56 2.12
C GLU A 44 -7.98 -14.49 0.97
N GLY A 45 -8.12 -13.96 -0.25
CA GLY A 45 -8.32 -14.74 -1.47
C GLY A 45 -7.16 -15.66 -1.84
N ARG A 46 -5.99 -15.55 -1.18
CA ARG A 46 -4.77 -16.37 -1.39
C ARG A 46 -4.23 -16.36 -2.83
N GLY A 47 -4.60 -15.36 -3.60
CA GLY A 47 -4.21 -15.19 -4.99
C GLY A 47 -3.08 -14.17 -5.17
N ARG A 48 -2.94 -13.69 -6.41
CA ARG A 48 -2.14 -12.50 -6.70
C ARG A 48 -2.92 -11.28 -6.21
N VAL A 49 -2.33 -10.52 -5.30
CA VAL A 49 -2.91 -9.24 -4.85
C VAL A 49 -2.54 -8.19 -5.88
N GLU A 50 -3.55 -7.47 -6.39
CA GLU A 50 -3.35 -6.39 -7.35
C GLU A 50 -3.87 -5.07 -6.80
N ALA A 51 -3.11 -4.01 -7.00
CA ALA A 51 -3.48 -2.64 -6.67
C ALA A 51 -3.41 -1.75 -7.91
N SER A 52 -4.40 -0.87 -8.08
CA SER A 52 -4.49 0.02 -9.23
C SER A 52 -4.84 1.45 -8.85
N SER A 53 -4.34 2.38 -9.66
CA SER A 53 -4.63 3.81 -9.65
C SER A 53 -4.58 4.33 -11.09
N GLU A 54 -5.02 5.57 -11.35
CA GLU A 54 -4.90 6.19 -12.67
C GLU A 54 -3.45 6.09 -13.20
N GLY A 55 -3.29 5.32 -14.29
CA GLY A 55 -2.02 5.17 -14.99
C GLY A 55 -1.20 3.92 -14.67
N TRP A 56 -1.57 3.10 -13.68
CA TRP A 56 -0.84 1.86 -13.39
C TRP A 56 -1.66 0.78 -12.67
N THR A 57 -1.21 -0.45 -12.84
CA THR A 57 -1.67 -1.62 -12.06
C THR A 57 -0.45 -2.43 -11.69
N LEU A 58 -0.30 -2.71 -10.40
CA LEU A 58 0.83 -3.44 -9.84
C LEU A 58 0.29 -4.65 -9.08
N GLY A 59 1.01 -5.77 -9.15
CA GLY A 59 0.55 -6.98 -8.49
C GLY A 59 1.69 -7.90 -8.06
N VAL A 60 1.48 -8.56 -6.93
CA VAL A 60 2.41 -9.52 -6.36
C VAL A 60 1.62 -10.65 -5.70
N SER A 61 2.13 -11.87 -5.83
CA SER A 61 1.63 -13.00 -5.04
C SER A 61 2.25 -12.92 -3.65
N PRO A 62 1.45 -12.77 -2.58
CA PRO A 62 1.97 -12.74 -1.22
C PRO A 62 2.70 -14.04 -0.87
N ALA A 63 3.66 -13.96 0.03
CA ALA A 63 4.34 -15.13 0.59
C ALA A 63 4.16 -15.15 2.11
N GLU A 64 3.91 -16.35 2.66
CA GLU A 64 3.85 -16.54 4.11
C GLU A 64 5.25 -16.84 4.68
N PRO A 65 5.61 -16.27 5.84
CA PRO A 65 4.85 -15.27 6.60
C PRO A 65 4.94 -13.86 5.98
N MET A 66 3.86 -13.09 6.11
CA MET A 66 3.87 -11.66 5.75
C MET A 66 4.39 -10.80 6.91
N LYS A 67 5.01 -9.66 6.59
CA LYS A 67 5.56 -8.73 7.59
C LYS A 67 4.71 -7.47 7.70
N LEU A 68 4.26 -7.15 8.92
CA LEU A 68 3.65 -5.88 9.29
C LEU A 68 4.58 -5.13 10.24
N GLU A 69 5.04 -3.96 9.84
CA GLU A 69 5.84 -3.05 10.67
C GLU A 69 4.94 -1.93 11.20
N VAL A 70 5.03 -1.65 12.51
CA VAL A 70 4.29 -0.58 13.18
C VAL A 70 5.28 0.38 13.80
N GLN A 71 5.17 1.67 13.46
CA GLN A 71 6.07 2.71 13.97
C GLN A 71 5.24 3.83 14.61
N TYR A 72 5.73 4.36 15.73
CA TYR A 72 5.07 5.46 16.43
C TYR A 72 6.08 6.54 16.81
N LYS A 73 5.79 7.77 16.38
CA LYS A 73 6.59 8.95 16.70
C LYS A 73 5.99 9.68 17.90
N HIS A 74 6.72 9.67 19.02
CA HIS A 74 6.30 10.27 20.30
C HIS A 74 6.37 11.81 20.36
N ASP A 75 6.64 12.51 19.25
CA ASP A 75 6.76 13.96 19.21
C ASP A 75 5.41 14.63 19.62
N PRO A 76 5.36 15.40 20.73
CA PRO A 76 4.12 16.02 21.19
C PRO A 76 3.47 16.97 20.19
N ALA A 77 4.26 17.63 19.33
CA ALA A 77 3.76 18.57 18.33
C ALA A 77 3.36 17.86 17.02
N ARG A 78 3.89 16.65 16.78
CA ARG A 78 3.72 15.90 15.54
C ARG A 78 3.68 14.39 15.80
N ARG A 79 2.66 13.96 16.54
CA ARG A 79 2.41 12.53 16.77
C ARG A 79 2.03 11.87 15.46
N GLU A 80 2.64 10.73 15.19
CA GLU A 80 2.43 9.99 13.96
C GLU A 80 2.47 8.50 14.26
N LEU A 81 1.47 7.77 13.73
CA LEU A 81 1.37 6.32 13.80
C LEU A 81 1.38 5.81 12.36
N GLU A 82 2.35 4.97 12.03
CA GLU A 82 2.54 4.43 10.70
C GLU A 82 2.44 2.91 10.72
N PHE A 83 1.77 2.36 9.70
CA PHE A 83 1.67 0.94 9.42
C PHE A 83 2.24 0.67 8.04
N GLN A 84 3.19 -0.25 7.95
CA GLN A 84 3.77 -0.68 6.67
C GLN A 84 3.65 -2.20 6.50
N LEU A 85 2.92 -2.62 5.47
CA LEU A 85 2.74 -4.02 5.12
C LEU A 85 3.64 -4.40 3.93
N LYS A 86 4.35 -5.53 4.05
CA LYS A 86 5.10 -6.14 2.95
C LYS A 86 4.47 -7.47 2.57
N LEU A 87 3.93 -7.56 1.36
CA LEU A 87 3.27 -8.76 0.84
C LEU A 87 4.27 -9.86 0.45
N LYS A 88 5.46 -9.47 0.01
CA LYS A 88 6.54 -10.39 -0.35
C LYS A 88 7.87 -9.75 -0.01
N GLU A 89 8.64 -10.41 0.85
CA GLU A 89 10.04 -10.08 1.08
C GLU A 89 10.86 -10.95 0.11
N ASN A 90 11.68 -10.34 -0.74
CA ASN A 90 12.76 -11.10 -1.39
C ASN A 90 13.83 -11.30 -0.30
N PRO A 91 14.18 -12.53 0.07
CA PRO A 91 15.36 -12.77 0.89
C PRO A 91 16.63 -12.25 0.21
#